data_AF-A0A0R2T228-F1
#
_entry.id   AF-A0A0R2T228-F1
#
_cell.length_a   1.000
_cell.length_b   1.000
_cell.length_c   1.000
_cell.angle_alpha   90.00
_cell.angle_beta   90.00
_cell.angle_gamma   90.00
#
_symmetry.space_group_name_H-M   'P 1'
#
loop_
_entity.id
_entity.type
_entity.pdbx_description
1 polymer ?
#
loop_
_entity_poly.entity_id
_entity_poly.type
_entity_poly.pdbx_seq_one_letter_code
_entity_poly.pdbx_strand_id
1 'polypeptide(L)'
;MKKNLLKTLKTFGPIAFGLFLIWYTYSNTSAADRTLIYDYIISADPLWVGLSLVIGLLSHVSRAVRWNYLLGPLGYQPKLMSNILVILMGYFANLGIPRSGEILRATALTTYENVPFQKGFGTIITERVIDLFMLLLVVIVGLILQTDVLLDFFAQKGISWTKIGYMALGIISIGSFSLWILMRSKNKAIVTLKAKVSDLLSGVFSVFKMEHKWRF
;
A
#
# COMPACT_ATOMS: atom_id res chain seq x y z
N MET A 1 18.56 16.53 -25.84
CA MET A 1 17.33 17.21 -25.35
C MET A 1 16.28 16.27 -24.73
N LYS A 2 15.75 15.24 -25.43
CA LYS A 2 14.70 14.36 -24.89
C LYS A 2 15.03 13.70 -23.52
N LYS A 3 16.26 13.23 -23.30
CA LYS A 3 16.68 12.63 -22.01
C LYS A 3 16.68 13.61 -20.84
N ASN A 4 17.08 14.87 -21.08
CA ASN A 4 17.10 15.90 -20.03
C ASN A 4 15.68 16.36 -19.69
N LEU A 5 14.82 16.54 -20.69
CA LEU A 5 13.40 16.85 -20.47
C LEU A 5 12.71 15.75 -19.66
N LEU A 6 12.94 14.47 -20.01
CA LEU A 6 12.36 13.33 -19.29
C LEU A 6 12.85 13.24 -17.85
N LYS A 7 14.12 13.61 -17.59
CA LYS A 7 14.70 13.65 -16.24
C LYS A 7 14.08 14.78 -15.41
N THR A 8 14.00 15.99 -15.98
CA THR A 8 13.37 17.15 -15.34
C THR A 8 11.90 16.86 -15.00
N LEU A 9 11.14 16.28 -15.93
CA LEU A 9 9.72 15.99 -15.72
C LEU A 9 9.49 14.91 -14.65
N LYS A 10 10.40 13.92 -14.54
CA LYS A 10 10.35 12.91 -13.46
C LYS A 10 10.67 13.49 -12.09
N THR A 11 11.53 14.51 -12.01
CA THR A 11 11.91 15.14 -10.74
C THR A 11 10.90 16.20 -10.31
N PHE A 12 10.53 17.12 -11.20
CA PHE A 12 9.68 18.26 -10.87
C PHE A 12 8.19 17.98 -11.07
N GLY A 13 7.83 16.99 -11.88
CA GLY A 13 6.43 16.62 -12.13
C GLY A 13 5.67 16.30 -10.84
N PRO A 14 6.18 15.42 -9.94
CA PRO A 14 5.51 15.13 -8.67
C PRO A 14 5.37 16.35 -7.76
N ILE A 15 6.37 17.23 -7.71
CA ILE A 15 6.34 18.45 -6.90
C ILE A 15 5.29 19.42 -7.45
N ALA A 16 5.31 19.68 -8.76
CA ALA A 16 4.33 20.53 -9.42
C ALA A 16 2.91 19.97 -9.26
N PHE A 17 2.73 18.65 -9.36
CA PHE A 17 1.46 17.99 -9.11
C PHE A 17 1.00 18.13 -7.65
N GLY A 18 1.91 17.97 -6.68
CA GLY A 18 1.61 18.20 -5.27
C GLY A 18 1.19 19.64 -4.98
N LEU A 19 1.92 20.62 -5.50
CA LEU A 19 1.57 22.04 -5.38
C LEU A 19 0.24 22.37 -6.07
N PHE A 20 0.00 21.78 -7.25
CA PHE A 20 -1.27 21.90 -7.95
C PHE A 20 -2.43 21.35 -7.12
N LEU A 21 -2.28 20.17 -6.49
CA LEU A 21 -3.30 19.60 -5.62
C LEU A 21 -3.56 20.48 -4.39
N ILE A 22 -2.52 21.02 -3.75
CA ILE A 22 -2.65 21.95 -2.62
C ILE A 22 -3.42 23.20 -3.06
N TRP A 23 -3.03 23.82 -4.19
CA TRP A 23 -3.71 24.98 -4.74
C TRP A 23 -5.18 24.66 -5.10
N TYR A 24 -5.43 23.51 -5.71
CA TYR A 24 -6.77 23.05 -6.09
C TYR A 24 -7.66 22.86 -4.85
N THR A 25 -7.19 22.13 -3.84
CA THR A 25 -7.92 21.94 -2.59
C THR A 25 -8.14 23.26 -1.86
N TYR A 26 -7.12 24.11 -1.77
CA TYR A 26 -7.24 25.41 -1.13
C TYR A 26 -8.27 26.29 -1.84
N SER A 27 -8.17 26.44 -3.16
CA SER A 27 -9.09 27.26 -3.97
C SER A 27 -10.53 26.76 -3.92
N ASN A 28 -10.77 25.44 -3.82
CA ASN A 28 -12.11 24.87 -3.68
C ASN A 28 -12.67 24.94 -2.24
N THR A 29 -11.86 25.23 -1.23
CA THR A 29 -12.31 25.31 0.16
C THR A 29 -12.73 26.73 0.48
N SER A 30 -13.97 26.94 0.94
CA SER A 30 -14.47 28.28 1.26
C SER A 30 -13.74 28.91 2.45
N ALA A 31 -13.78 30.24 2.59
CA ALA A 31 -13.15 30.90 3.73
C ALA A 31 -13.74 30.44 5.08
N ALA A 32 -15.05 30.18 5.14
CA ALA A 32 -15.75 29.68 6.31
C ALA A 32 -15.33 28.24 6.67
N ASP A 33 -15.14 27.37 5.67
CA ASP A 33 -14.67 26.00 5.92
C ASP A 33 -13.23 26.01 6.47
N ARG A 34 -12.38 26.93 5.99
CA ARG A 34 -11.01 27.06 6.48
C ARG A 34 -10.95 27.50 7.95
N THR A 35 -11.81 28.44 8.35
CA THR A 35 -11.90 28.84 9.76
C THR A 35 -12.39 27.68 10.62
N LEU A 36 -13.41 26.94 10.16
CA LEU A 36 -13.90 25.75 10.86
C LEU A 36 -12.82 24.68 11.03
N ILE A 37 -12.03 24.38 9.99
CA ILE A 37 -10.91 23.42 10.08
C ILE A 37 -9.92 23.86 11.16
N TYR A 38 -9.56 25.15 11.19
CA TYR A 38 -8.65 25.69 12.19
C TYR A 38 -9.21 25.56 13.61
N ASP A 39 -10.48 25.91 13.80
CA ASP A 39 -11.17 25.79 15.08
C ASP A 39 -11.23 24.33 15.55
N TYR A 40 -11.48 23.38 14.66
CA TYR A 40 -11.45 21.94 14.99
C TYR A 40 -10.06 21.43 15.36
N ILE A 41 -9.00 21.96 14.76
CA ILE A 41 -7.63 21.58 15.12
C ILE A 41 -7.30 22.05 16.53
N ILE A 42 -7.70 23.28 16.90
CA ILE A 42 -7.40 23.86 18.23
C ILE A 42 -8.28 23.27 19.32
N SER A 43 -9.55 23.02 19.02
CA SER A 43 -10.51 22.44 19.97
C SER A 43 -10.42 20.92 20.10
N ALA A 44 -9.50 20.28 19.38
CA ALA A 44 -9.31 18.83 19.44
C ALA A 44 -8.94 18.38 20.88
N ASP A 45 -9.67 17.40 21.38
CA ASP A 45 -9.45 16.83 22.72
C ASP A 45 -8.07 16.14 22.79
N PRO A 46 -7.16 16.61 23.68
CA PRO A 46 -5.82 16.05 23.82
C PRO A 46 -5.80 14.56 24.19
N LEU A 47 -6.85 14.05 24.87
CA LEU A 47 -6.95 12.64 25.23
C LEU A 47 -6.99 11.78 23.97
N TRP A 48 -7.86 12.12 23.01
CA TRP A 48 -8.02 11.38 21.77
C TRP A 48 -6.79 11.49 20.88
N VAL A 49 -6.15 12.66 20.84
CA VAL A 49 -4.87 12.86 20.15
C VAL A 49 -3.79 11.97 20.76
N GLY A 50 -3.65 11.98 22.10
CA GLY A 50 -2.69 11.14 22.82
C GLY A 50 -2.93 9.64 22.60
N LEU A 51 -4.19 9.20 22.67
CA LEU A 51 -4.57 7.81 22.42
C LEU A 51 -4.22 7.38 20.99
N SER A 52 -4.45 8.24 20.00
CA SER A 52 -4.10 7.97 18.60
C SER A 52 -2.59 7.77 18.41
N LEU A 53 -1.76 8.54 19.13
CA LEU A 53 -0.30 8.40 19.09
C LEU A 53 0.14 7.07 19.69
N VAL A 54 -0.43 6.68 20.84
CA VAL A 54 -0.13 5.39 21.49
C VAL A 54 -0.49 4.22 20.57
N ILE A 55 -1.69 4.24 19.97
CA ILE A 55 -2.13 3.22 19.02
C ILE A 55 -1.22 3.21 17.78
N GLY A 56 -0.81 4.37 17.28
CA GLY A 56 0.14 4.50 16.18
C GLY A 56 1.50 3.86 16.48
N LEU A 57 2.05 4.09 17.67
CA LEU A 57 3.29 3.46 18.12
C LEU A 57 3.14 1.94 18.26
N LEU A 58 2.05 1.47 18.87
CA LEU A 58 1.75 0.04 18.99
C LEU A 58 1.59 -0.63 17.63
N SER A 59 1.04 0.08 16.63
CA SER A 59 0.97 -0.40 15.24
C SER A 59 2.36 -0.68 14.66
N HIS A 60 3.37 0.15 14.96
CA HIS A 60 4.75 -0.11 14.53
C HIS A 60 5.39 -1.31 15.24
N VAL A 61 5.11 -1.49 16.53
CA VAL A 61 5.53 -2.68 17.29
C VAL A 61 4.91 -3.94 16.70
N SER A 62 3.60 -3.92 16.44
CA SER A 62 2.89 -5.03 15.79
C SER A 62 3.51 -5.39 14.43
N ARG A 63 3.83 -4.38 13.60
CA ARG A 63 4.52 -4.61 12.32
C ARG A 63 5.89 -5.26 12.50
N ALA A 64 6.66 -4.87 13.52
CA ALA A 64 7.96 -5.46 13.80
C ALA A 64 7.85 -6.93 14.21
N VAL A 65 6.86 -7.27 15.06
CA VAL A 65 6.55 -8.66 15.43
C VAL A 65 6.16 -9.48 14.21
N ARG A 66 5.23 -8.96 13.38
CA ARG A 66 4.80 -9.61 12.14
C ARG A 66 5.96 -9.86 11.19
N TRP A 67 6.89 -8.92 11.09
CA TRP A 67 8.06 -9.05 10.24
C TRP A 67 9.03 -10.12 10.71
N ASN A 68 9.19 -10.32 12.03
CA ASN A 68 9.95 -11.45 12.58
C ASN A 68 9.35 -12.80 12.15
N TYR A 69 8.03 -12.93 12.10
CA TYR A 69 7.39 -14.15 11.59
C TYR A 69 7.70 -14.42 10.12
N LEU A 70 7.86 -13.40 9.27
CA LEU A 70 8.28 -13.60 7.88
C LEU A 70 9.75 -14.03 7.76
N LEU A 71 10.60 -13.56 8.67
CA LEU A 71 12.03 -13.85 8.66
C LEU A 71 12.35 -15.21 9.28
N GLY A 72 11.53 -15.69 10.22
CA GLY A 72 11.72 -16.97 10.92
C GLY A 72 11.89 -18.18 9.99
N PRO A 73 10.99 -18.43 9.02
CA PRO A 73 11.12 -19.53 8.05
C PRO A 73 12.37 -19.44 7.17
N LEU A 74 12.97 -18.25 7.04
CA LEU A 74 14.21 -18.04 6.30
C LEU A 74 15.47 -18.31 7.15
N GLY A 75 15.28 -18.66 8.43
CA GLY A 75 16.35 -18.94 9.40
C GLY A 75 16.86 -17.71 10.15
N TYR A 76 16.17 -16.56 10.06
CA TYR A 76 16.60 -15.31 10.71
C TYR A 76 15.62 -14.92 11.82
N GLN A 77 16.17 -14.52 12.96
CA GLN A 77 15.40 -14.06 14.13
C GLN A 77 15.99 -12.76 14.67
N PRO A 78 15.81 -11.62 13.96
CA PRO A 78 16.27 -10.35 14.46
C PRO A 78 15.65 -9.99 15.81
N LYS A 79 16.39 -9.24 16.62
CA LYS A 79 15.83 -8.69 17.86
C LYS A 79 14.64 -7.78 17.52
N LEU A 80 13.54 -7.95 18.25
CA LEU A 80 12.32 -7.15 18.03
C LEU A 80 12.62 -5.65 18.02
N MET A 81 13.48 -5.19 18.93
CA MET A 81 13.82 -3.78 19.05
C MET A 81 14.63 -3.27 17.86
N SER A 82 15.53 -4.08 17.30
CA SER A 82 16.20 -3.76 16.04
C SER A 82 15.19 -3.60 14.90
N ASN A 83 14.24 -4.52 14.78
CA ASN A 83 13.21 -4.43 13.73
C ASN A 83 12.30 -3.21 13.89
N ILE A 84 11.95 -2.81 15.12
CA ILE A 84 11.22 -1.57 15.39
C ILE A 84 12.01 -0.37 14.87
N LEU A 85 13.30 -0.28 15.20
CA LEU A 85 14.17 0.81 14.75
C LEU A 85 14.34 0.84 13.23
N VAL A 86 14.52 -0.33 12.60
CA VAL A 86 14.61 -0.46 11.14
C VAL A 86 13.32 0.02 10.47
N ILE A 87 12.16 -0.32 11.04
CA ILE A 87 10.85 0.13 10.55
C ILE A 87 10.71 1.65 10.69
N LEU A 88 11.02 2.21 11.85
CA LEU A 88 10.96 3.66 12.11
C LEU A 88 11.90 4.44 11.19
N MET A 89 13.11 3.94 10.97
CA MET A 89 14.08 4.50 10.02
C MET A 89 13.53 4.51 8.59
N GLY A 90 12.84 3.43 8.19
CA GLY A 90 12.13 3.36 6.92
C GLY A 90 11.02 4.41 6.78
N TYR A 91 10.20 4.61 7.82
CA TYR A 91 9.18 5.67 7.82
C TYR A 91 9.79 7.06 7.73
N PHE A 92 10.85 7.32 8.50
CA PHE A 92 11.56 8.59 8.46
C PHE A 92 12.11 8.88 7.06
N ALA A 93 12.73 7.90 6.41
CA ALA A 93 13.24 8.04 5.05
C ALA A 93 12.13 8.33 4.03
N ASN A 94 10.94 7.75 4.20
CA ASN A 94 9.79 7.99 3.35
C ASN A 94 9.22 9.42 3.46
N LEU A 95 9.50 10.14 4.55
CA LEU A 95 9.13 11.57 4.67
C LEU A 95 9.99 12.46 3.74
N GLY A 96 11.25 12.08 3.51
CA GLY A 96 12.16 12.81 2.63
C GLY A 96 12.06 12.35 1.18
N ILE A 97 12.36 11.07 0.92
CA ILE A 97 12.34 10.50 -0.43
C ILE A 97 11.27 9.41 -0.47
N PRO A 98 10.16 9.61 -1.21
CA PRO A 98 9.09 8.63 -1.29
C PRO A 98 9.61 7.25 -1.73
N ARG A 99 9.16 6.20 -1.01
CA ARG A 99 9.51 4.78 -1.24
C ARG A 99 10.98 4.41 -1.02
N SER A 100 11.83 5.33 -0.59
CA SER A 100 13.23 5.02 -0.25
C SER A 100 13.34 4.14 1.01
N GLY A 101 12.37 4.25 1.92
CA GLY A 101 12.36 3.51 3.18
C GLY A 101 12.29 2.00 3.04
N GLU A 102 11.76 1.48 1.92
CA GLU A 102 11.68 0.03 1.69
C GLU A 102 13.06 -0.56 1.36
N ILE A 103 13.85 0.14 0.54
CA ILE A 103 15.24 -0.25 0.27
C ILE A 103 16.06 -0.09 1.54
N LEU A 104 15.86 1.00 2.26
CA LEU A 104 16.60 1.30 3.48
C LEU A 104 16.35 0.25 4.57
N ARG A 105 15.12 -0.23 4.73
CA ARG A 105 14.78 -1.35 5.63
C ARG A 105 15.57 -2.62 5.30
N ALA A 106 15.64 -3.00 4.02
CA ALA A 106 16.39 -4.19 3.60
C ALA A 106 17.91 -4.03 3.81
N THR A 107 18.45 -2.83 3.54
CA THR A 107 19.85 -2.51 3.80
C THR A 107 20.16 -2.54 5.30
N ALA A 108 19.33 -1.93 6.14
CA ALA A 108 19.55 -1.90 7.58
C ALA A 108 19.49 -3.31 8.19
N LEU A 109 18.58 -4.17 7.75
CA LEU A 109 18.56 -5.59 8.12
C LEU A 109 19.86 -6.32 7.73
N THR A 110 20.42 -5.99 6.57
CA THR A 110 21.68 -6.58 6.11
C THR A 110 22.84 -6.13 6.98
N THR A 111 22.92 -4.84 7.27
CA THR A 111 24.03 -4.24 8.02
C THR A 111 24.00 -4.60 9.51
N TYR A 112 22.83 -4.58 10.15
CA TYR A 112 22.74 -4.70 11.61
C TYR A 112 22.32 -6.10 12.09
N GLU A 113 21.61 -6.86 11.27
CA GLU A 113 21.03 -8.16 11.66
C GLU A 113 21.52 -9.33 10.78
N ASN A 114 22.48 -9.07 9.89
CA ASN A 114 23.11 -10.06 8.99
C ASN A 114 22.11 -10.83 8.09
N VAL A 115 20.93 -10.26 7.83
CA VAL A 115 19.96 -10.85 6.91
C VAL A 115 20.34 -10.46 5.47
N PRO A 116 20.60 -11.40 4.55
CA PRO A 116 20.95 -11.06 3.17
C PRO A 116 19.91 -10.14 2.53
N PHE A 117 20.36 -9.09 1.86
CA PHE A 117 19.50 -8.06 1.26
C PHE A 117 18.36 -8.64 0.44
N GLN A 118 18.63 -9.64 -0.41
CA GLN A 118 17.64 -10.26 -1.29
C GLN A 118 16.53 -10.96 -0.48
N LYS A 119 16.88 -11.59 0.64
CA LYS A 119 15.91 -12.26 1.53
C LYS A 119 15.09 -11.23 2.28
N GLY A 120 15.75 -10.23 2.89
CA GLY A 120 15.07 -9.14 3.61
C GLY A 120 14.12 -8.35 2.71
N PHE A 121 14.61 -7.95 1.53
CA PHE A 121 13.80 -7.24 0.53
C PHE A 121 12.64 -8.10 0.01
N GLY A 122 12.86 -9.41 -0.20
CA GLY A 122 11.80 -10.37 -0.54
C GLY A 122 10.66 -10.36 0.47
N THR A 123 10.97 -10.39 1.77
CA THR A 123 9.93 -10.32 2.82
C THR A 123 9.14 -9.01 2.82
N ILE A 124 9.78 -7.88 2.50
CA ILE A 124 9.11 -6.57 2.41
C ILE A 124 8.13 -6.57 1.22
N ILE A 125 8.50 -7.15 0.08
CA ILE A 125 7.57 -7.28 -1.05
C ILE A 125 6.39 -8.18 -0.67
N THR A 126 6.66 -9.33 -0.04
CA THR A 126 5.62 -10.25 0.41
C THR A 126 4.65 -9.56 1.38
N GLU A 127 5.16 -8.76 2.33
CA GLU A 127 4.36 -7.91 3.22
C GLU A 127 3.37 -7.04 2.42
N ARG A 128 3.85 -6.33 1.38
CA ARG A 128 3.02 -5.44 0.55
C ARG A 128 1.97 -6.17 -0.26
N VAL A 129 2.30 -7.36 -0.77
CA VAL A 129 1.34 -8.16 -1.52
C VAL A 129 0.22 -8.65 -0.61
N ILE A 130 0.55 -9.11 0.60
CA ILE A 130 -0.44 -9.51 1.59
C ILE A 130 -1.30 -8.31 2.01
N ASP A 131 -0.68 -7.16 2.29
CA ASP A 131 -1.40 -5.94 2.66
C ASP A 131 -2.38 -5.52 1.54
N LEU A 132 -2.01 -5.67 0.26
CA LEU A 132 -2.89 -5.42 -0.88
C LEU A 132 -4.07 -6.40 -0.94
N PHE A 133 -3.83 -7.69 -0.72
CA PHE A 133 -4.92 -8.68 -0.66
C PHE A 133 -5.90 -8.39 0.48
N MET A 134 -5.38 -8.04 1.66
CA MET A 134 -6.20 -7.67 2.81
C MET A 134 -7.00 -6.39 2.55
N LEU A 135 -6.38 -5.38 1.93
CA LEU A 135 -7.07 -4.16 1.51
C LEU A 135 -8.22 -4.47 0.55
N LEU A 136 -7.98 -5.30 -0.48
CA LEU A 136 -9.02 -5.69 -1.44
C LEU A 136 -10.16 -6.45 -0.76
N LEU A 137 -9.83 -7.35 0.18
CA LEU A 137 -10.84 -8.08 0.96
C LEU A 137 -11.71 -7.10 1.76
N VAL A 138 -11.09 -6.17 2.50
CA VAL A 138 -11.82 -5.16 3.29
C VAL A 138 -12.69 -4.28 2.40
N VAL A 139 -12.19 -3.87 1.23
CA VAL A 139 -12.97 -3.10 0.25
C VAL A 139 -14.17 -3.91 -0.24
N ILE A 140 -13.99 -5.18 -0.62
CA ILE A 140 -15.10 -6.04 -1.08
C ILE A 140 -16.15 -6.21 0.01
N VAL A 141 -15.72 -6.49 1.25
CA VAL A 141 -16.64 -6.59 2.39
C VAL A 141 -17.39 -5.27 2.59
N GLY A 142 -16.70 -4.14 2.53
CA GLY A 142 -17.31 -2.81 2.62
C GLY A 142 -18.34 -2.57 1.51
N LEU A 143 -18.05 -2.94 0.26
CA LEU A 143 -18.97 -2.81 -0.86
C LEU A 143 -20.21 -3.68 -0.69
N ILE A 144 -20.06 -4.91 -0.19
CA ILE A 144 -21.18 -5.81 0.10
C ILE A 144 -22.06 -5.22 1.20
N LEU A 145 -21.45 -4.78 2.32
CA LEU A 145 -22.16 -4.22 3.47
C LEU A 145 -22.86 -2.90 3.14
N GLN A 146 -22.34 -2.12 2.20
CA GLN A 146 -22.88 -0.81 1.80
C GLN A 146 -23.59 -0.85 0.44
N THR A 147 -24.09 -2.02 0.03
CA THR A 147 -24.76 -2.19 -1.27
C THR A 147 -25.94 -1.22 -1.42
N ASP A 148 -26.78 -1.07 -0.40
CA ASP A 148 -27.96 -0.20 -0.46
C ASP A 148 -27.59 1.27 -0.68
N VAL A 149 -26.61 1.78 0.09
CA VAL A 149 -26.09 3.16 -0.05
C VAL A 149 -25.52 3.39 -1.44
N LEU A 150 -24.82 2.41 -2.01
CA LEU A 150 -24.28 2.49 -3.36
C LEU A 150 -25.40 2.53 -4.41
N LEU A 151 -26.41 1.66 -4.27
CA LEU A 151 -27.54 1.62 -5.19
C LEU A 151 -28.35 2.91 -5.16
N ASP A 152 -28.58 3.49 -3.98
CA ASP A 152 -29.24 4.78 -3.82
C ASP A 152 -28.45 5.92 -4.46
N PHE A 153 -27.12 5.96 -4.25
CA PHE A 153 -26.25 6.94 -4.88
C PHE A 153 -26.31 6.87 -6.41
N PHE A 154 -26.27 5.66 -6.98
CA PHE A 154 -26.36 5.45 -8.43
C PHE A 154 -27.74 5.79 -8.97
N ALA A 155 -28.82 5.45 -8.25
CA ALA A 155 -30.18 5.81 -8.61
C ALA A 155 -30.38 7.33 -8.68
N GLN A 156 -29.86 8.08 -7.70
CA GLN A 156 -29.88 9.56 -7.70
C GLN A 156 -29.12 10.16 -8.89
N LYS A 157 -28.09 9.47 -9.40
CA LYS A 157 -27.32 9.86 -10.59
C LYS A 157 -27.93 9.37 -11.91
N GLY A 158 -29.11 8.72 -11.89
CA GLY A 158 -29.77 8.18 -13.10
C GLY A 158 -29.11 6.92 -13.68
N ILE A 159 -28.30 6.23 -12.87
CA ILE A 159 -27.62 4.99 -13.23
C ILE A 159 -28.47 3.83 -12.71
N SER A 160 -29.21 3.17 -13.62
CA SER A 160 -30.04 2.02 -13.30
C SER A 160 -29.21 0.77 -12.98
N TRP A 161 -29.81 -0.17 -12.25
CA TRP A 161 -29.20 -1.47 -11.91
C TRP A 161 -28.66 -2.22 -13.14
N THR A 162 -29.36 -2.11 -14.27
CA THR A 162 -28.96 -2.68 -15.56
C THR A 162 -27.65 -2.07 -16.09
N LYS A 163 -27.46 -0.75 -15.97
CA LYS A 163 -26.22 -0.08 -16.39
C LYS A 163 -25.05 -0.47 -15.49
N ILE A 164 -25.28 -0.63 -14.19
CA ILE A 164 -24.28 -1.14 -13.25
C ILE A 164 -23.86 -2.56 -13.65
N GLY A 165 -24.83 -3.43 -13.96
CA GLY A 165 -24.58 -4.79 -14.45
C GLY A 165 -23.73 -4.83 -15.72
N TYR A 166 -24.06 -4.01 -16.73
CA TYR A 166 -23.26 -3.91 -17.95
C TYR A 166 -21.85 -3.35 -17.71
N MET A 167 -21.70 -2.38 -16.81
CA MET A 167 -20.40 -1.83 -16.45
C MET A 167 -19.53 -2.88 -15.73
N ALA A 168 -20.10 -3.62 -14.79
CA ALA A 168 -19.41 -4.71 -14.09
C ALA A 168 -18.99 -5.82 -15.07
N LEU A 169 -19.90 -6.25 -15.94
CA LEU A 169 -19.60 -7.23 -16.99
C LEU A 169 -18.52 -6.74 -17.96
N GLY A 170 -18.54 -5.46 -18.33
CA GLY A 170 -17.51 -4.84 -19.16
C GLY A 170 -16.13 -4.89 -18.49
N ILE A 171 -16.04 -4.49 -17.22
CA ILE A 171 -14.79 -4.55 -16.44
C ILE A 171 -14.28 -5.99 -16.32
N ILE A 172 -15.14 -6.94 -15.98
CA ILE A 172 -14.78 -8.36 -15.87
C ILE A 172 -14.30 -8.89 -17.22
N SER A 173 -15.03 -8.61 -18.30
CA SER A 173 -14.68 -9.09 -19.64
C SER A 173 -13.33 -8.53 -20.12
N ILE A 174 -13.09 -7.23 -19.92
CA ILE A 174 -11.81 -6.59 -20.24
C ILE A 174 -10.68 -7.18 -19.39
N GLY A 175 -10.92 -7.36 -18.09
CA GLY A 175 -9.97 -7.97 -17.16
C GLY A 175 -9.60 -9.39 -17.57
N SER A 176 -10.59 -10.26 -17.81
CA SER A 176 -10.41 -11.64 -18.25
C SER A 176 -9.73 -11.72 -19.62
N PHE A 177 -10.10 -10.86 -20.58
CA PHE A 177 -9.47 -10.80 -21.89
C PHE A 177 -8.00 -10.35 -21.81
N SER A 178 -7.71 -9.33 -20.98
CA SER A 178 -6.34 -8.87 -20.73
C SER A 178 -5.50 -9.96 -20.10
N LEU A 179 -6.03 -10.67 -19.09
CA LEU A 179 -5.38 -11.82 -18.48
C LEU A 179 -5.15 -12.95 -19.49
N TRP A 180 -6.13 -13.24 -20.34
CA TRP A 180 -6.02 -14.27 -21.38
C TRP A 180 -4.91 -13.94 -22.41
N ILE A 181 -4.83 -12.69 -22.87
CA ILE A 181 -3.74 -12.22 -23.75
C ILE A 181 -2.40 -12.37 -23.04
N LEU A 182 -2.31 -11.92 -21.78
CA LEU A 182 -1.09 -12.06 -21.00
C LEU A 182 -0.70 -13.54 -20.88
N MET A 183 -1.64 -14.43 -20.57
CA MET A 183 -1.41 -15.88 -20.46
C MET A 183 -0.96 -16.53 -21.77
N ARG A 184 -1.47 -16.11 -22.92
CA ARG A 184 -1.06 -16.65 -24.24
C ARG A 184 0.18 -16.00 -24.84
N SER A 185 0.59 -14.83 -24.35
CA SER A 185 1.73 -14.14 -24.92
C SER A 185 3.05 -14.89 -24.67
N LYS A 186 3.80 -15.07 -25.76
CA LYS A 186 5.16 -15.66 -25.80
C LYS A 186 6.26 -14.58 -25.79
N ASN A 187 5.90 -13.30 -25.68
CA ASN A 187 6.88 -12.22 -25.64
C ASN A 187 7.82 -12.41 -24.44
N LYS A 188 9.13 -12.29 -24.67
CA LYS A 188 10.18 -12.44 -23.64
C LYS A 188 9.90 -11.59 -22.40
N ALA A 189 9.38 -10.38 -22.57
CA ALA A 189 9.00 -9.51 -21.44
C ALA A 189 7.84 -10.08 -20.61
N ILE A 190 6.82 -10.63 -21.26
CA ILE A 190 5.63 -11.19 -20.58
C ILE A 190 5.96 -12.54 -19.93
N VAL A 191 6.79 -13.37 -20.55
CA VAL A 191 7.28 -14.62 -19.95
C VAL A 191 8.12 -14.33 -18.69
N THR A 192 9.01 -13.33 -18.75
CA THR A 192 9.79 -12.89 -17.57
C THR A 192 8.88 -12.33 -16.47
N LEU A 193 7.84 -11.58 -16.84
CA LEU A 193 6.85 -11.06 -15.88
C LEU A 193 6.07 -12.19 -15.20
N LYS A 194 5.60 -13.18 -15.95
CA LYS A 194 4.88 -14.35 -15.41
C LYS A 194 5.73 -15.11 -14.40
N ALA A 195 7.00 -15.36 -14.71
CA ALA A 195 7.92 -16.04 -13.80
C ALA A 195 8.05 -15.26 -12.48
N LYS A 196 8.33 -13.95 -12.55
CA LYS A 196 8.41 -13.08 -11.36
C LYS A 196 7.12 -13.06 -10.54
N VAL A 197 5.95 -12.99 -11.19
CA VAL A 197 4.65 -13.01 -10.51
C VAL A 197 4.39 -14.38 -9.86
N SER A 198 4.72 -15.47 -10.53
CA SER A 198 4.60 -16.83 -9.98
C SER A 198 5.50 -17.04 -8.76
N ASP A 199 6.73 -16.55 -8.80
CA ASP A 199 7.67 -16.63 -7.68
C ASP A 199 7.21 -15.76 -6.49
N LEU A 200 6.64 -14.58 -6.77
CA LEU A 200 6.02 -13.75 -5.75
C LEU A 200 4.79 -14.43 -5.12
N LEU A 201 3.91 -15.00 -5.94
CA LEU A 201 2.72 -15.71 -5.47
C LEU A 201 3.10 -16.95 -4.66
N SER A 202 4.11 -17.72 -5.06
CA SER A 202 4.58 -18.87 -4.27
C SER A 202 5.17 -18.44 -2.92
N GLY A 203 5.89 -17.31 -2.88
CA GLY A 203 6.36 -16.68 -1.65
C GLY A 203 5.25 -16.11 -0.76
N VAL A 204 4.11 -15.70 -1.34
CA VAL A 204 2.91 -15.30 -0.58
C VAL A 204 2.17 -16.53 -0.06
N PHE A 205 2.00 -17.56 -0.89
CA PHE A 205 1.35 -18.81 -0.49
C PHE A 205 2.15 -19.63 0.53
N SER A 206 3.47 -19.40 0.66
CA SER A 206 4.28 -20.01 1.73
C SER A 206 3.96 -19.43 3.12
N VAL A 207 3.52 -18.17 3.21
CA VAL A 207 3.06 -17.55 4.47
C VAL A 207 1.85 -18.33 5.01
N PHE A 208 0.93 -18.77 4.13
CA PHE A 208 -0.19 -19.62 4.51
C PHE A 208 0.21 -21.04 4.95
N LYS A 209 1.48 -21.43 4.81
CA LYS A 209 2.03 -22.73 5.26
C LYS A 209 2.83 -22.64 6.57
N MET A 210 2.99 -21.45 7.17
CA MET A 210 3.73 -21.29 8.43
C MET A 210 3.04 -22.02 9.61
N GLU A 211 3.81 -22.49 10.60
CA GLU A 211 3.28 -23.24 11.76
C GLU A 211 2.36 -22.40 12.67
N HIS A 212 2.64 -21.11 12.84
CA HIS A 212 1.89 -20.22 13.74
C HIS A 212 1.07 -19.15 12.99
N LYS A 213 0.21 -19.60 12.06
CA LYS A 213 -0.57 -18.74 11.15
C LYS A 213 -1.42 -17.66 11.84
N TRP A 214 -1.92 -17.95 13.05
CA TRP A 214 -2.80 -17.04 13.80
C TRP A 214 -2.09 -15.86 14.46
N ARG A 215 -0.75 -15.92 14.59
CA ARG A 215 0.04 -14.81 15.15
C ARG A 215 0.46 -13.80 14.08
N PHE A 216 0.24 -14.12 12.81
CA PHE A 216 0.55 -13.30 11.65
C PHE A 216 -0.67 -12.44 11.27
#